data_AF-A0A1I4PIE3-F1
#
_entry.id   AF-A0A1I4PIE3-F1
#
_cell.length_a   1.000
_cell.length_b   1.000
_cell.length_c   1.000
_cell.angle_alpha   90.00
_cell.angle_beta   90.00
_cell.angle_gamma   90.00
#
_symmetry.space_group_name_H-M   'P 1'
#
loop_
_entity.id
_entity.type
_entity.pdbx_description
1 polymer ?
#
loop_
_entity_poly.entity_id
_entity_poly.type
_entity_poly.pdbx_seq_one_letter_code
_entity_poly.pdbx_strand_id
1 'polypeptide(L)'
;MSNWLTTKQMSERRDIQEAILKNWANLGYITSSRIDDQLFLDDESLDAYLEAHKRLGLEAGYLSKIVEEKKLERDFIISKYDDLLYVLRTQTTCKPLYEIIIRELSALILHPVTRDIFYSISTGESVAKVADRHRITYGKTLQMYNSILKGLKLKKDILATYRKRAIDARFLSLADNNKNINVGQEEWILQLPVCKVADTRLANVLYNQDVRTVKDLLEIVSGRGWKSLLRIEGVGKTSYYHLLSKLQMIGVVDESLDRILAGCSNGSSIINDG
;
A
#
# COMPACT_ATOMS: atom_id res chain seq x y z
N MET A 1 -5.40 7.46 72.58
CA MET A 1 -4.47 6.87 73.58
C MET A 1 -3.75 5.76 72.84
N SER A 2 -2.43 5.91 72.65
CA SER A 2 -1.61 4.94 71.92
C SER A 2 -1.68 3.57 72.59
N ASN A 3 -2.30 2.60 71.91
CA ASN A 3 -2.40 1.23 72.39
C ASN A 3 -1.18 0.46 71.89
N TRP A 4 -0.18 0.36 72.78
CA TRP A 4 1.01 -0.44 72.54
C TRP A 4 0.72 -1.91 72.83
N LEU A 5 0.93 -2.77 71.84
CA LEU A 5 0.64 -4.20 71.93
C LEU A 5 1.88 -5.01 71.55
N THR A 6 2.08 -6.15 72.21
CA THR A 6 3.15 -7.08 71.82
C THR A 6 2.89 -7.65 70.42
N THR A 7 3.93 -8.10 69.72
CA THR A 7 3.77 -8.71 68.37
C THR A 7 2.75 -9.84 68.36
N LYS A 8 2.69 -10.64 69.42
CA LYS A 8 1.74 -11.74 69.59
C LYS A 8 0.29 -11.24 69.73
N GLN A 9 0.06 -10.25 70.60
CA GLN A 9 -1.26 -9.65 70.78
C GLN A 9 -1.74 -8.95 69.51
N MET A 10 -0.85 -8.26 68.77
CA MET A 10 -1.20 -7.66 67.48
C MET A 10 -1.49 -8.70 66.41
N SER A 11 -0.71 -9.79 66.38
CA SER A 11 -0.93 -10.89 65.44
C SER A 11 -2.30 -11.53 65.64
N GLU A 12 -2.66 -11.83 66.89
CA GLU A 12 -3.97 -12.39 67.25
C GLU A 12 -5.12 -11.43 66.95
N ARG A 13 -4.93 -10.13 67.21
CA ARG A 13 -5.98 -9.11 67.03
C ARG A 13 -6.22 -8.76 65.56
N ARG A 14 -5.18 -8.76 64.73
CA ARG A 14 -5.22 -8.28 63.34
C ARG A 14 -5.14 -9.41 62.31
N ASP A 15 -4.99 -10.66 62.74
CA ASP A 15 -4.80 -11.84 61.90
C ASP A 15 -3.61 -11.69 60.92
N ILE A 16 -2.51 -11.12 61.42
CA ILE A 16 -1.27 -10.90 60.65
C ILE A 16 -0.16 -11.70 61.32
N GLN A 17 0.59 -12.49 60.55
CA GLN A 17 1.67 -13.31 61.09
C GLN A 17 2.75 -12.47 61.79
N GLU A 18 3.18 -12.86 62.99
CA GLU A 18 4.18 -12.13 63.78
C GLU A 18 5.48 -11.81 63.02
N ALA A 19 5.92 -12.71 62.12
CA ALA A 19 7.12 -12.50 61.31
C ALA A 19 7.00 -11.28 60.39
N ILE A 20 5.81 -11.05 59.85
CA ILE A 20 5.49 -9.91 58.97
C ILE A 20 5.48 -8.61 59.79
N LEU A 21 4.82 -8.63 60.96
CA LEU A 21 4.79 -7.48 61.87
C LEU A 21 6.18 -7.09 62.36
N LYS A 22 7.02 -8.07 62.73
CA LYS A 22 8.43 -7.83 63.11
C LYS A 22 9.23 -7.22 61.97
N ASN A 23 9.02 -7.68 60.74
CA ASN A 23 9.69 -7.13 59.57
C ASN A 23 9.29 -5.67 59.32
N TRP A 24 7.99 -5.36 59.30
CA TRP A 24 7.50 -4.00 59.12
C TRP A 24 7.95 -3.04 60.22
N ALA A 25 7.98 -3.50 61.47
CA ALA A 25 8.54 -2.74 62.58
C ALA A 25 10.05 -2.47 62.42
N ASN A 26 10.83 -3.49 62.02
CA ASN A 26 12.27 -3.34 61.78
C ASN A 26 12.60 -2.41 60.60
N LEU A 27 11.73 -2.35 59.60
CA LEU A 27 11.84 -1.42 58.46
C LEU A 27 11.35 0.00 58.78
N GLY A 28 10.85 0.24 60.01
CA GLY A 28 10.35 1.53 60.45
C GLY A 28 8.99 1.92 59.87
N TYR A 29 8.26 0.98 59.28
CA TYR A 29 6.94 1.22 58.70
C TYR A 29 5.83 1.34 59.74
N ILE A 30 6.04 0.75 60.91
CA ILE A 30 5.13 0.78 62.06
C ILE A 30 5.94 1.27 63.23
N THR A 31 5.36 2.17 64.02
CA THR A 31 6.04 2.68 65.21
C THR A 31 6.19 1.55 66.21
N SER A 32 7.42 1.30 66.64
CA SER A 32 7.75 0.20 67.53
C SER A 32 8.71 0.62 68.63
N SER A 33 8.64 -0.08 69.76
CA SER A 33 9.52 0.12 70.91
C SER A 33 9.89 -1.24 71.49
N ARG A 34 11.10 -1.35 72.06
CA ARG A 34 11.54 -2.56 72.76
C ARG A 34 11.64 -2.27 74.24
N ILE A 35 10.98 -3.10 75.03
CA ILE A 35 11.11 -3.13 76.48
C ILE A 35 11.55 -4.56 76.81
N ASP A 36 12.76 -4.68 77.38
CA ASP A 36 13.48 -5.94 77.50
C ASP A 36 13.60 -6.68 76.14
N ASP A 37 13.36 -7.99 76.11
CA ASP A 37 13.36 -8.82 74.90
C ASP A 37 12.03 -8.81 74.13
N GLN A 38 11.07 -7.98 74.52
CA GLN A 38 9.74 -7.92 73.89
C GLN A 38 9.57 -6.67 73.01
N LEU A 39 9.07 -6.91 71.79
CA LEU A 39 8.76 -5.84 70.82
C LEU A 39 7.29 -5.42 70.95
N PHE A 40 7.08 -4.13 71.18
CA PHE A 40 5.78 -3.48 71.25
C PHE A 40 5.55 -2.67 69.99
N LEU A 41 4.34 -2.75 69.46
CA LEU A 41 3.88 -2.07 68.25
C LEU A 41 2.74 -1.13 68.61
N ASP A 42 2.75 0.08 68.06
CA ASP A 42 1.64 1.01 68.19
C ASP A 42 0.53 0.66 67.18
N ASP A 43 -0.64 0.30 67.71
CA ASP A 43 -1.80 -0.17 66.94
C ASP A 43 -2.32 0.88 65.94
N GLU A 44 -2.28 2.16 66.32
CA GLU A 44 -2.73 3.28 65.49
C GLU A 44 -1.79 3.51 64.30
N SER A 45 -0.47 3.37 64.50
CA SER A 45 0.51 3.44 63.42
C SER A 45 0.39 2.28 62.42
N LEU A 46 0.02 1.07 62.87
CA LEU A 46 -0.27 -0.04 61.96
C LEU A 46 -1.53 0.23 61.13
N ASP A 47 -2.60 0.76 61.74
CA ASP A 47 -3.82 1.12 61.01
C ASP A 47 -3.56 2.17 59.93
N ALA A 48 -2.79 3.20 60.27
CA ALA A 48 -2.38 4.23 59.31
C ALA A 48 -1.56 3.63 58.14
N TYR A 49 -0.63 2.73 58.44
CA TYR A 49 0.17 2.04 57.44
C TYR A 49 -0.68 1.17 56.50
N LEU A 50 -1.61 0.38 57.05
CA LEU A 50 -2.49 -0.48 56.27
C LEU A 50 -3.44 0.30 55.37
N GLU A 51 -4.04 1.40 55.88
CA GLU A 51 -4.93 2.25 55.08
C GLU A 51 -4.19 2.99 53.96
N ALA A 52 -2.96 3.46 54.22
CA ALA A 52 -2.13 4.05 53.17
C ALA A 52 -1.82 3.05 52.05
N HIS A 53 -1.50 1.80 52.40
CA HIS A 53 -1.18 0.76 51.42
C HIS A 53 -2.41 0.29 50.63
N LYS A 54 -3.60 0.23 51.24
CA LYS A 54 -4.86 -0.01 50.51
C LYS A 54 -5.14 1.09 49.48
N ARG A 55 -4.96 2.37 49.86
CA ARG A 55 -5.14 3.51 48.95
C ARG A 55 -4.16 3.47 47.79
N LEU A 56 -2.88 3.20 48.06
CA LEU A 56 -1.86 3.03 47.01
C LEU A 56 -2.20 1.87 46.08
N GLY A 57 -2.70 0.74 46.58
CA GLY A 57 -3.15 -0.37 45.76
C GLY A 57 -4.33 -0.01 44.85
N LEU A 58 -5.29 0.77 45.35
CA LEU A 58 -6.42 1.29 44.57
C LEU A 58 -5.97 2.30 43.51
N GLU A 59 -5.07 3.23 43.86
CA GLU A 59 -4.49 4.19 42.92
C GLU A 59 -3.65 3.52 41.83
N ALA A 60 -2.83 2.54 42.20
CA ALA A 60 -2.07 1.72 41.24
C ALA A 60 -3.00 0.93 40.31
N GLY A 61 -4.10 0.37 40.84
CA GLY A 61 -5.13 -0.30 40.05
C GLY A 61 -5.84 0.64 39.08
N TYR A 62 -6.15 1.88 39.49
CA TYR A 62 -6.74 2.90 38.65
C TYR A 62 -5.78 3.37 37.54
N LEU A 63 -4.53 3.66 37.89
CA LEU A 63 -3.48 4.02 36.93
C LEU A 63 -3.24 2.91 35.91
N SER A 64 -3.23 1.64 36.35
CA SER A 64 -3.08 0.49 35.45
C SER A 64 -4.22 0.41 34.43
N LYS A 65 -5.47 0.72 34.82
CA LYS A 65 -6.60 0.76 33.88
C LYS A 65 -6.45 1.86 32.83
N ILE A 66 -6.07 3.06 33.25
CA ILE A 66 -5.82 4.19 32.32
C ILE A 66 -4.71 3.82 31.31
N VAL A 67 -3.63 3.18 31.79
CA VAL A 67 -2.53 2.76 30.91
C VAL A 67 -3.01 1.75 29.88
N GLU A 68 -3.80 0.75 30.25
CA GLU A 68 -4.35 -0.23 29.31
C GLU A 68 -5.33 0.41 28.31
N GLU A 69 -6.22 1.31 28.75
CA GLU A 69 -7.08 2.07 27.85
C GLU A 69 -6.26 2.89 26.83
N LYS A 70 -5.18 3.54 27.27
CA LYS A 70 -4.30 4.30 26.37
C LYS A 70 -3.50 3.44 25.42
N LYS A 71 -3.11 2.22 25.80
CA LYS A 71 -2.50 1.24 24.88
C LYS A 71 -3.50 0.82 23.81
N LEU A 72 -4.74 0.52 24.18
CA LEU A 72 -5.79 0.16 23.22
C LEU A 72 -6.13 1.32 22.27
N GLU A 73 -6.21 2.55 22.76
CA GLU A 73 -6.37 3.73 21.90
C GLU A 73 -5.23 3.87 20.89
N ARG A 74 -3.98 3.71 21.35
CA ARG A 74 -2.79 3.74 20.47
C ARG A 74 -2.88 2.65 19.41
N ASP A 75 -3.16 1.41 19.82
CA ASP A 75 -3.19 0.27 18.91
C ASP A 75 -4.33 0.41 17.88
N PHE A 76 -5.47 0.95 18.30
CA PHE A 76 -6.57 1.32 17.40
C PHE A 76 -6.19 2.40 16.39
N ILE A 77 -5.47 3.44 16.83
CA ILE A 77 -4.97 4.49 15.92
C ILE A 77 -3.97 3.90 14.94
N ILE A 78 -3.02 3.06 15.39
CA ILE A 78 -2.05 2.40 14.51
C ILE A 78 -2.78 1.55 13.47
N SER A 79 -3.76 0.75 13.90
CA SER A 79 -4.56 -0.10 13.01
C SER A 79 -5.27 0.68 11.90
N LYS A 80 -5.72 1.92 12.16
CA LYS A 80 -6.32 2.77 11.12
C LYS A 80 -5.36 3.15 9.98
N TYR A 81 -4.06 3.10 10.23
CA TYR A 81 -3.04 3.49 9.25
C TYR A 81 -2.25 2.31 8.71
N ASP A 82 -2.47 1.08 9.18
CA ASP A 82 -1.74 -0.11 8.72
C ASP A 82 -1.91 -0.34 7.22
N ASP A 83 -3.14 -0.22 6.71
CA ASP A 83 -3.43 -0.35 5.27
C ASP A 83 -2.73 0.75 4.46
N LEU A 84 -2.75 1.99 4.94
CA LEU A 84 -2.08 3.11 4.29
C LEU A 84 -0.55 2.90 4.27
N LEU A 85 0.00 2.41 5.38
CA LEU A 85 1.42 2.11 5.51
C LEU A 85 1.82 0.97 4.57
N TYR A 86 0.99 -0.06 4.44
CA TYR A 86 1.21 -1.14 3.47
C TYR A 86 1.24 -0.61 2.04
N VAL A 87 0.27 0.22 1.65
CA VAL A 87 0.23 0.86 0.32
C VAL A 87 1.49 1.71 0.09
N LEU A 88 1.89 2.54 1.05
CA LEU A 88 3.10 3.35 0.95
C LEU A 88 4.39 2.50 0.85
N ARG A 89 4.46 1.39 1.58
CA ARG A 89 5.60 0.45 1.50
C ARG A 89 5.66 -0.23 0.14
N THR A 90 4.52 -0.59 -0.46
CA THR A 90 4.51 -1.20 -1.79
C THR A 90 4.77 -0.21 -2.93
N GLN A 91 4.59 1.10 -2.70
CA GLN A 91 4.94 2.13 -3.69
C GLN A 91 6.42 2.12 -4.09
N THR A 92 7.35 1.70 -3.21
CA THR A 92 8.78 1.64 -3.58
C THR A 92 9.03 0.64 -4.71
N THR A 93 8.25 -0.45 -4.76
CA THR A 93 8.30 -1.44 -5.85
C THR A 93 7.79 -0.83 -7.16
N CYS A 94 6.79 0.04 -7.07
CA CYS A 94 6.21 0.73 -8.23
C CYS A 94 6.99 2.00 -8.63
N LYS A 95 8.02 2.41 -7.87
CA LYS A 95 8.78 3.66 -8.10
C LYS A 95 9.29 3.79 -9.54
N PRO A 96 9.91 2.76 -10.16
CA PRO A 96 10.36 2.87 -11.55
C PRO A 96 9.22 3.16 -12.53
N LEU A 97 8.04 2.59 -12.29
CA LEU A 97 6.85 2.83 -13.12
C LEU A 97 6.34 4.26 -12.95
N TYR A 98 6.29 4.76 -11.71
CA TYR A 98 5.92 6.14 -11.45
C TYR A 98 6.89 7.13 -12.09
N GLU A 99 8.20 6.88 -12.04
CA GLU A 99 9.21 7.72 -12.69
C GLU A 99 8.99 7.81 -14.21
N ILE A 100 8.65 6.70 -14.87
CA ILE A 100 8.30 6.69 -16.30
C ILE A 100 7.06 7.56 -16.56
N ILE A 101 5.98 7.35 -15.80
CA ILE A 101 4.74 8.12 -15.97
C ILE A 101 4.99 9.61 -15.72
N ILE A 102 5.72 9.95 -14.65
CA ILE A 102 6.06 11.34 -14.30
C ILE A 102 6.90 11.97 -15.40
N ARG A 103 7.86 11.25 -15.98
CA ARG A 103 8.66 11.73 -17.12
C ARG A 103 7.78 12.05 -18.32
N GLU A 104 6.88 11.16 -18.72
CA GLU A 104 5.96 11.41 -19.84
C GLU A 104 5.02 12.59 -19.55
N LEU A 105 4.48 12.68 -18.33
CA LEU A 105 3.65 13.82 -17.92
C LEU A 105 4.44 15.13 -17.91
N SER A 106 5.71 15.11 -17.53
CA SER A 106 6.57 16.28 -17.54
C SER A 106 6.81 16.82 -18.96
N ALA A 107 6.89 15.93 -19.95
CA ALA A 107 7.07 16.31 -21.35
C ALA A 107 5.88 17.14 -21.90
N LEU A 108 4.69 17.02 -21.29
CA LEU A 108 3.51 17.81 -21.64
C LEU A 108 3.60 19.28 -21.16
N ILE A 109 4.54 19.59 -20.27
CA ILE A 109 4.71 20.92 -19.70
C ILE A 109 5.68 21.71 -20.59
N LEU A 110 5.20 22.76 -21.24
CA LEU A 110 6.00 23.54 -22.20
C LEU A 110 7.13 24.33 -21.54
N HIS A 111 6.86 24.99 -20.41
CA HIS A 111 7.84 25.88 -19.78
C HIS A 111 8.93 25.09 -19.03
N PRO A 112 10.23 25.27 -19.36
CA PRO A 112 11.31 24.39 -18.89
C PRO A 112 11.52 24.41 -17.38
N VAL A 113 11.48 25.59 -16.75
CA VAL A 113 11.62 25.71 -15.28
C VAL A 113 10.45 25.02 -14.56
N THR A 114 9.25 25.20 -15.10
CA THR A 114 8.01 24.64 -14.52
C THR A 114 7.98 23.11 -14.70
N ARG A 115 8.52 22.62 -15.82
CA ARG A 115 8.72 21.19 -16.10
C ARG A 115 9.69 20.56 -15.10
N ASP A 116 10.84 21.18 -14.88
CA ASP A 116 11.84 20.70 -13.93
C ASP A 116 11.29 20.68 -12.49
N ILE A 117 10.62 21.76 -12.07
CA ILE A 117 9.94 21.82 -10.76
C ILE A 117 8.96 20.65 -10.59
N PHE A 118 8.13 20.38 -11.58
CA PHE A 118 7.19 19.25 -11.54
C PHE A 118 7.94 17.92 -11.45
N TYR A 119 8.89 17.68 -12.36
CA TYR A 119 9.62 16.43 -12.42
C TYR A 119 10.39 16.14 -11.12
N SER A 120 11.15 17.11 -10.60
CA SER A 120 11.94 16.95 -9.38
C SER A 120 11.06 16.71 -8.15
N ILE A 121 9.99 17.49 -7.96
CA ILE A 121 9.10 17.30 -6.80
C ILE A 121 8.37 15.97 -6.90
N SER A 122 7.83 15.61 -8.08
CA SER A 122 7.09 14.35 -8.26
C SER A 122 7.96 13.10 -8.15
N THR A 123 9.27 13.19 -8.41
CA THR A 123 10.23 12.09 -8.20
C THR A 123 10.77 12.00 -6.77
N GLY A 124 10.36 12.92 -5.89
CA GLY A 124 10.63 12.89 -4.45
C GLY A 124 11.70 13.87 -3.97
N GLU A 125 12.16 14.82 -4.80
CA GLU A 125 13.05 15.88 -4.34
C GLU A 125 12.29 16.86 -3.42
N SER A 126 12.94 17.30 -2.33
CA SER A 126 12.33 18.25 -1.40
C SER A 126 12.06 19.59 -2.08
N VAL A 127 10.87 20.16 -1.84
CA VAL A 127 10.45 21.45 -2.41
C VAL A 127 11.44 22.58 -2.07
N ALA A 128 12.06 22.58 -0.89
CA ALA A 128 13.07 23.57 -0.50
C ALA A 128 14.30 23.55 -1.44
N LYS A 129 14.89 22.37 -1.67
CA LYS A 129 16.04 22.23 -2.59
C LYS A 129 15.72 22.67 -4.02
N VAL A 130 14.52 22.33 -4.50
CA VAL A 130 14.06 22.73 -5.84
C VAL A 130 13.89 24.26 -5.91
N ALA A 131 13.31 24.87 -4.87
CA ALA A 131 13.13 26.30 -4.76
C ALA A 131 14.49 27.05 -4.80
N ASP A 132 15.48 26.57 -4.03
CA ASP A 132 16.82 27.15 -3.98
C ASP A 132 17.53 27.08 -5.34
N ARG A 133 17.45 25.92 -6.03
CA ARG A 133 18.05 25.71 -7.35
C ARG A 133 17.54 26.71 -8.39
N HIS A 134 16.23 26.97 -8.38
CA HIS A 134 15.58 27.88 -9.32
C HIS A 134 15.57 29.34 -8.84
N ARG A 135 16.08 29.63 -7.64
CA ARG A 135 16.04 30.96 -7.00
C ARG A 135 14.61 31.50 -6.88
N ILE A 136 13.67 30.61 -6.52
CA ILE A 136 12.25 30.92 -6.34
C ILE A 136 11.91 30.69 -4.87
N THR A 137 10.95 31.43 -4.31
CA THR A 137 10.51 31.17 -2.94
C THR A 137 9.79 29.82 -2.81
N TYR A 138 9.87 29.21 -1.63
CA TYR A 138 9.17 27.97 -1.33
C TYR A 138 7.67 28.02 -1.68
N GLY A 139 6.99 29.10 -1.26
CA GLY A 139 5.56 29.29 -1.51
C GLY A 139 5.22 29.39 -3.00
N LYS A 140 6.04 30.12 -3.78
CA LYS A 140 5.83 30.25 -5.23
C LYS A 140 6.11 28.92 -5.96
N THR A 141 7.09 28.15 -5.50
CA THR A 141 7.36 26.80 -6.01
C THR A 141 6.16 25.86 -5.81
N LEU A 142 5.56 25.86 -4.61
CA LEU A 142 4.32 25.12 -4.35
C LEU A 142 3.15 25.59 -5.21
N GLN A 143 2.98 26.90 -5.39
CA GLN A 143 1.92 27.44 -6.25
C GLN A 143 2.07 26.96 -7.70
N MET A 144 3.29 26.98 -8.24
CA MET A 144 3.58 26.49 -9.58
C MET A 144 3.28 24.99 -9.70
N TYR A 145 3.78 24.19 -8.76
CA TYR A 145 3.54 22.74 -8.71
C TYR A 145 2.05 22.40 -8.67
N ASN A 146 1.29 23.04 -7.77
CA ASN A 146 -0.15 22.81 -7.61
C ASN A 146 -0.95 23.24 -8.85
N SER A 147 -0.52 24.29 -9.54
CA SER A 147 -1.17 24.75 -10.77
C SER A 147 -1.03 23.72 -11.89
N ILE A 148 0.14 23.07 -12.00
CA ILE A 148 0.38 21.97 -12.95
C ILE A 148 -0.51 20.78 -12.62
N LEU A 149 -0.55 20.36 -11.35
CA LEU A 149 -1.39 19.23 -10.92
C LEU A 149 -2.87 19.46 -11.24
N LYS A 150 -3.39 20.67 -11.03
CA LYS A 150 -4.76 21.04 -11.43
C LYS A 150 -4.96 20.90 -12.94
N GLY A 151 -4.01 21.38 -13.74
CA GLY A 151 -4.04 21.26 -15.20
C GLY A 151 -4.02 19.80 -15.67
N LEU A 152 -3.19 18.95 -15.05
CA LEU A 152 -3.11 17.52 -15.36
C LEU A 152 -4.38 16.77 -14.96
N LYS A 153 -4.99 17.10 -13.81
CA LYS A 153 -6.26 16.51 -13.37
C LYS A 153 -7.39 16.74 -14.37
N LEU A 154 -7.48 17.94 -14.95
CA LEU A 154 -8.45 18.27 -16.00
C LEU A 154 -8.18 17.53 -17.32
N LYS A 155 -6.97 17.00 -17.47
CA LYS A 155 -6.44 16.35 -18.67
C LYS A 155 -6.17 14.86 -18.45
N LYS A 156 -6.89 14.22 -17.51
CA LYS A 156 -6.69 12.81 -17.11
C LYS A 156 -6.70 11.82 -18.30
N ASP A 157 -7.47 12.11 -19.33
CA ASP A 157 -7.61 11.24 -20.51
C ASP A 157 -6.48 11.45 -21.54
N ILE A 158 -5.54 12.38 -21.29
CA ILE A 158 -4.42 12.61 -22.20
C ILE A 158 -3.50 11.40 -22.28
N LEU A 159 -3.22 10.70 -21.18
CA LEU A 159 -2.38 9.50 -21.25
C LEU A 159 -3.06 8.37 -22.04
N ALA A 160 -4.37 8.17 -21.85
CA ALA A 160 -5.15 7.22 -22.62
C ALA A 160 -5.20 7.59 -24.12
N THR A 161 -5.38 8.88 -24.42
CA THR A 161 -5.40 9.40 -25.79
C THR A 161 -4.00 9.35 -26.43
N TYR A 162 -2.94 9.60 -25.67
CA TYR A 162 -1.55 9.54 -26.11
C TYR A 162 -1.12 8.11 -26.41
N ARG A 163 -1.44 7.16 -25.52
CA ARG A 163 -1.22 5.72 -25.77
C ARG A 163 -1.93 5.28 -27.04
N LYS A 164 -3.21 5.62 -27.20
CA LYS A 164 -3.97 5.31 -28.41
C LYS A 164 -3.33 5.91 -29.66
N ARG A 165 -2.97 7.21 -29.64
CA ARG A 165 -2.34 7.88 -30.79
C ARG A 165 -0.94 7.36 -31.11
N ALA A 166 -0.14 7.03 -30.10
CA ALA A 166 1.18 6.45 -30.28
C ALA A 166 1.10 5.04 -30.87
N ILE A 167 0.14 4.24 -30.41
CA ILE A 167 -0.17 2.92 -30.95
C ILE A 167 -0.71 3.04 -32.39
N ASP A 168 -1.69 3.91 -32.64
CA ASP A 168 -2.26 4.16 -33.97
C ASP A 168 -1.17 4.66 -34.95
N ALA A 169 -0.31 5.59 -34.51
CA ALA A 169 0.82 6.09 -35.29
C ALA A 169 1.88 5.01 -35.54
N ARG A 170 2.17 4.16 -34.54
CA ARG A 170 3.06 2.99 -34.66
C ARG A 170 2.52 2.00 -35.68
N PHE A 171 1.22 1.67 -35.62
CA PHE A 171 0.57 0.79 -36.60
C PHE A 171 0.57 1.38 -38.02
N LEU A 172 0.27 2.67 -38.16
CA LEU A 172 0.31 3.35 -39.46
C LEU A 172 1.75 3.41 -40.01
N SER A 173 2.76 3.62 -39.17
CA SER A 173 4.17 3.62 -39.58
C SER A 173 4.72 2.24 -39.94
N LEU A 174 4.18 1.16 -39.36
CA LEU A 174 4.55 -0.22 -39.69
C LEU A 174 3.87 -0.72 -40.97
N ALA A 175 2.71 -0.17 -41.32
CA ALA A 175 2.03 -0.43 -42.59
C ALA A 175 2.69 0.32 -43.76
N ASP A 176 3.25 1.50 -43.51
CA ASP A 176 4.02 2.28 -44.49
C ASP A 176 5.51 1.86 -44.46
N ASN A 177 5.92 0.91 -45.32
CA ASN A 177 7.31 0.45 -45.49
C ASN A 177 8.34 1.57 -45.87
N ASN A 178 7.92 2.82 -46.01
CA ASN A 178 8.70 3.93 -46.61
C ASN A 178 9.18 5.00 -45.62
N LYS A 179 9.00 4.85 -44.31
CA LYS A 179 9.50 5.84 -43.34
C LYS A 179 10.54 5.24 -42.40
N ASN A 180 11.80 5.61 -42.62
CA ASN A 180 12.93 5.41 -41.72
C ASN A 180 12.74 6.19 -40.41
N ILE A 181 11.84 5.71 -39.55
CA ILE A 181 11.82 6.08 -38.14
C ILE A 181 12.65 5.01 -37.42
N ASN A 182 13.53 5.43 -36.53
CA ASN A 182 14.40 4.56 -35.76
C ASN A 182 13.59 3.68 -34.77
N VAL A 183 13.03 2.56 -35.26
CA VAL A 183 12.23 1.57 -34.50
C VAL A 183 13.10 0.34 -34.13
N GLY A 184 14.42 0.52 -34.03
CA GLY A 184 15.36 -0.60 -33.81
C GLY A 184 15.14 -1.36 -32.49
N GLN A 185 14.40 -0.80 -31.52
CA GLN A 185 14.13 -1.45 -30.23
C GLN A 185 12.88 -2.34 -30.19
N GLU A 186 12.03 -2.33 -31.24
CA GLU A 186 10.73 -3.03 -31.21
C GLU A 186 10.42 -3.85 -32.47
N GLU A 187 11.28 -3.82 -33.49
CA GLU A 187 11.15 -4.66 -34.69
C GLU A 187 11.22 -6.16 -34.37
N TRP A 188 11.93 -6.52 -33.28
CA TRP A 188 12.01 -7.90 -32.80
C TRP A 188 10.63 -8.48 -32.39
N ILE A 189 9.68 -7.63 -31.97
CA ILE A 189 8.33 -8.07 -31.56
C ILE A 189 7.56 -8.58 -32.77
N LEU A 190 7.72 -7.94 -33.93
CA LEU A 190 7.10 -8.36 -35.18
C LEU A 190 7.66 -9.69 -35.66
N GLN A 191 8.96 -9.91 -35.45
CA GLN A 191 9.67 -11.15 -35.77
C GLN A 191 9.46 -12.26 -34.71
N LEU A 192 8.76 -11.97 -33.61
CA LEU A 192 8.56 -12.93 -32.54
C LEU A 192 7.70 -14.11 -33.04
N PRO A 193 8.15 -15.37 -32.87
CA PRO A 193 7.37 -16.52 -33.32
C PRO A 193 6.05 -16.63 -32.55
N VAL A 194 4.98 -17.04 -33.25
CA VAL A 194 3.64 -17.20 -32.67
C VAL A 194 3.65 -18.19 -31.50
N CYS A 195 4.48 -19.23 -31.53
CA CYS A 195 4.61 -20.18 -30.42
C CYS A 195 5.13 -19.57 -29.11
N LYS A 196 5.71 -18.36 -29.14
CA LYS A 196 6.11 -17.63 -27.94
C LYS A 196 4.93 -16.88 -27.30
N VAL A 197 3.89 -16.55 -28.07
CA VAL A 197 2.74 -15.76 -27.63
C VAL A 197 1.43 -16.55 -27.55
N ALA A 198 1.31 -17.67 -28.27
CA ALA A 198 0.18 -18.58 -28.24
C ALA A 198 0.50 -19.85 -27.43
N ASP A 199 -0.52 -20.50 -26.88
CA ASP A 199 -0.39 -21.86 -26.35
C ASP A 199 -0.09 -22.87 -27.48
N THR A 200 0.43 -24.04 -27.12
CA THR A 200 0.86 -25.06 -28.10
C THR A 200 -0.22 -25.41 -29.13
N ARG A 201 -1.47 -25.48 -28.68
CA ARG A 201 -2.60 -25.88 -29.54
C ARG A 201 -2.92 -24.77 -30.54
N LEU A 202 -3.02 -23.53 -30.08
CA LEU A 202 -3.28 -22.37 -30.92
C LEU A 202 -2.10 -22.07 -31.86
N ALA A 203 -0.87 -22.23 -31.39
CA ALA A 203 0.32 -22.10 -32.24
C ALA A 203 0.27 -23.10 -33.41
N ASN A 204 -0.13 -24.35 -33.16
CA ASN A 204 -0.28 -25.35 -34.22
C ASN A 204 -1.40 -25.00 -35.22
N VAL A 205 -2.55 -24.51 -34.73
CA VAL A 205 -3.64 -24.04 -35.59
C VAL A 205 -3.17 -22.88 -36.48
N LEU A 206 -2.46 -21.91 -35.90
CA LEU A 206 -1.91 -20.75 -36.61
C LEU A 206 -0.82 -21.16 -37.61
N TYR A 207 0.04 -22.12 -37.26
CA TYR A 207 1.03 -22.67 -38.19
C TYR A 207 0.40 -23.39 -39.39
N ASN A 208 -0.74 -24.06 -39.21
CA ASN A 208 -1.48 -24.66 -40.31
C ASN A 208 -2.12 -23.62 -41.25
N GLN A 209 -2.22 -22.36 -40.80
CA GLN A 209 -2.67 -21.21 -41.59
C GLN A 209 -1.49 -20.35 -42.09
N ASP A 210 -0.27 -20.89 -42.04
CA ASP A 210 0.99 -20.23 -42.38
C ASP A 210 1.33 -18.97 -41.58
N VAL A 211 0.79 -18.87 -40.36
CA VAL A 211 1.05 -17.74 -39.44
C VAL A 211 2.23 -18.10 -38.56
N ARG A 212 3.42 -17.59 -38.86
CA ARG A 212 4.66 -17.95 -38.17
C ARG A 212 5.06 -16.95 -37.09
N THR A 213 4.77 -15.67 -37.32
CA THR A 213 5.22 -14.55 -36.51
C THR A 213 4.06 -13.68 -36.03
N VAL A 214 4.34 -12.81 -35.05
CA VAL A 214 3.37 -11.78 -34.62
C VAL A 214 3.00 -10.85 -35.78
N LYS A 215 3.92 -10.59 -36.73
CA LYS A 215 3.61 -9.84 -37.94
C LYS A 215 2.51 -10.50 -38.77
N ASP A 216 2.65 -11.80 -39.07
CA ASP A 216 1.67 -12.55 -39.87
C ASP A 216 0.29 -12.56 -39.17
N LEU A 217 0.30 -12.66 -37.83
CA LEU A 217 -0.91 -12.58 -37.02
C LEU A 217 -1.57 -11.19 -37.14
N LEU A 218 -0.77 -10.12 -37.15
CA LEU A 218 -1.26 -8.75 -37.33
C LEU A 218 -1.85 -8.53 -38.72
N GLU A 219 -1.27 -9.14 -39.76
CA GLU A 219 -1.81 -9.07 -41.13
C GLU A 219 -3.21 -9.70 -41.23
N ILE A 220 -3.46 -10.81 -40.52
CA ILE A 220 -4.79 -11.46 -40.47
C ILE A 220 -5.85 -10.58 -39.81
N VAL A 221 -5.48 -9.90 -38.72
CA VAL A 221 -6.41 -9.05 -37.97
C VAL A 221 -6.52 -7.65 -38.60
N SER A 222 -5.58 -7.28 -39.47
CA SER A 222 -5.62 -6.02 -40.23
C SER A 222 -6.89 -5.98 -41.08
N GLY A 223 -7.74 -4.99 -40.83
CA GLY A 223 -9.03 -4.81 -41.52
C GLY A 223 -10.21 -5.64 -41.00
N ARG A 224 -10.00 -6.68 -40.18
CA ARG A 224 -11.07 -7.53 -39.62
C ARG A 224 -11.19 -7.50 -38.09
N GLY A 225 -10.17 -6.98 -37.42
CA GLY A 225 -10.07 -6.87 -35.96
C GLY A 225 -9.77 -8.21 -35.27
N TRP A 226 -9.33 -8.17 -34.01
CA TRP A 226 -8.90 -9.35 -33.25
C TRP A 226 -9.96 -10.46 -33.13
N LYS A 227 -11.24 -10.11 -33.07
CA LYS A 227 -12.36 -11.08 -33.04
C LYS A 227 -12.42 -11.97 -34.29
N SER A 228 -11.75 -11.62 -35.40
CA SER A 228 -11.68 -12.45 -36.60
C SER A 228 -10.96 -13.79 -36.34
N LEU A 229 -10.04 -13.85 -35.39
CA LEU A 229 -9.29 -15.06 -35.05
C LEU A 229 -10.21 -16.19 -34.53
N LEU A 230 -11.32 -15.84 -33.87
CA LEU A 230 -12.32 -16.82 -33.42
C LEU A 230 -13.06 -17.51 -34.57
N ARG A 231 -12.94 -17.01 -35.81
CA ARG A 231 -13.51 -17.63 -37.02
C ARG A 231 -12.56 -18.64 -37.65
N ILE A 232 -11.30 -18.70 -37.22
CA ILE A 232 -10.35 -19.71 -37.69
C ILE A 232 -10.72 -21.05 -37.06
N GLU A 233 -10.86 -22.08 -37.89
CA GLU A 233 -11.17 -23.42 -37.43
C GLU A 233 -10.11 -23.92 -36.45
N GLY A 234 -10.56 -24.46 -35.32
CA GLY A 234 -9.69 -24.91 -34.25
C GLY A 234 -9.27 -23.81 -33.26
N VAL A 235 -9.59 -22.54 -33.45
CA VAL A 235 -9.34 -21.49 -32.44
C VAL A 235 -10.44 -21.52 -31.37
N GLY A 236 -10.03 -21.74 -30.11
CA GLY A 236 -10.95 -21.77 -28.98
C GLY A 236 -10.94 -20.44 -28.23
N LYS A 237 -12.05 -20.08 -27.57
CA LYS A 237 -12.18 -18.82 -26.82
C LYS A 237 -11.09 -18.66 -25.75
N THR A 238 -10.79 -19.71 -24.99
CA THR A 238 -9.77 -19.70 -23.94
C THR A 238 -8.39 -19.39 -24.51
N SER A 239 -7.95 -20.11 -25.55
CA SER A 239 -6.67 -19.88 -26.21
C SER A 239 -6.59 -18.50 -26.85
N TYR A 240 -7.68 -18.02 -27.43
CA TYR A 240 -7.79 -16.67 -27.97
C TYR A 240 -7.56 -15.59 -26.90
N TYR A 241 -8.19 -15.72 -25.73
CA TYR A 241 -7.98 -14.75 -24.65
C TYR A 241 -6.59 -14.83 -24.04
N HIS A 242 -6.01 -16.02 -23.87
CA HIS A 242 -4.63 -16.16 -23.43
C HIS A 242 -3.63 -15.51 -24.39
N LEU A 243 -3.82 -15.68 -25.70
CA LEU A 243 -3.03 -15.01 -26.73
C LEU A 243 -3.13 -13.49 -26.57
N LEU A 244 -4.34 -12.94 -26.45
CA LEU A 244 -4.54 -11.50 -26.29
C LEU A 244 -3.90 -10.94 -25.04
N SER A 245 -4.04 -11.60 -23.89
CA SER A 245 -3.38 -11.20 -22.65
C SER A 245 -1.86 -11.20 -22.80
N LYS A 246 -1.29 -12.21 -23.47
CA LYS A 246 0.15 -12.31 -23.68
C LYS A 246 0.66 -11.24 -24.66
N LEU A 247 -0.11 -10.93 -25.70
CA LEU A 247 0.16 -9.83 -26.63
C LEU A 247 0.03 -8.46 -25.96
N GLN A 248 -0.91 -8.28 -25.03
CA GLN A 248 -1.04 -7.07 -24.21
C GLN A 248 0.18 -6.89 -23.30
N MET A 249 0.67 -7.96 -22.66
CA MET A 249 1.86 -7.92 -21.81
C MET A 249 3.13 -7.47 -22.57
N ILE A 250 3.25 -7.83 -23.85
CA ILE A 250 4.38 -7.42 -24.70
C ILE A 250 4.11 -6.13 -25.50
N GLY A 251 3.01 -5.43 -25.21
CA GLY A 251 2.70 -4.13 -25.80
C GLY A 251 2.15 -4.15 -27.23
N VAL A 252 1.71 -5.31 -27.74
CA VAL A 252 1.14 -5.45 -29.09
C VAL A 252 -0.35 -5.04 -29.14
N VAL A 253 -1.09 -5.13 -28.03
CA VAL A 253 -2.52 -4.74 -27.96
C VAL A 253 -2.81 -3.86 -26.74
N ASP A 254 -3.78 -2.94 -26.87
CA ASP A 254 -4.22 -2.01 -25.80
C ASP A 254 -5.48 -2.49 -25.06
N GLU A 255 -5.67 -1.99 -23.82
CA GLU A 255 -6.78 -2.21 -22.87
C GLU A 255 -8.19 -1.98 -23.44
N SER A 256 -8.33 -1.38 -24.64
CA SER A 256 -9.64 -1.30 -25.30
C SER A 256 -10.27 -2.66 -25.62
N LEU A 257 -9.51 -3.75 -25.50
CA LEU A 257 -10.02 -5.12 -25.50
C LEU A 257 -11.02 -5.41 -24.38
N ASP A 258 -10.95 -4.74 -23.22
CA ASP A 258 -11.93 -4.92 -22.16
C ASP A 258 -13.34 -4.50 -22.59
N ARG A 259 -13.48 -3.50 -23.47
CA ARG A 259 -14.77 -3.14 -24.08
C ARG A 259 -15.29 -4.21 -25.04
N ILE A 260 -14.41 -5.02 -25.60
CA ILE A 260 -14.74 -6.16 -26.47
C ILE A 260 -15.12 -7.39 -25.63
N LEU A 261 -14.54 -7.54 -24.43
CA LEU A 261 -14.79 -8.60 -23.44
C LEU A 261 -16.04 -8.37 -22.59
N ALA A 262 -16.33 -7.12 -22.21
CA ALA A 262 -17.50 -6.75 -21.40
C ALA A 262 -18.85 -7.06 -22.08
N GLY A 263 -18.87 -7.20 -23.41
CA GLY A 263 -20.05 -7.67 -24.16
C GLY A 263 -20.38 -9.16 -23.97
N CYS A 264 -19.56 -9.93 -23.24
CA CYS A 264 -19.78 -11.36 -23.01
C CYS A 264 -20.38 -11.72 -21.64
N SER A 265 -20.64 -10.75 -20.75
CA SER A 265 -21.15 -11.02 -19.39
C SER A 265 -22.67 -10.92 -19.23
N ASN A 266 -23.44 -10.64 -20.30
CA ASN A 266 -24.91 -10.66 -20.24
C ASN A 266 -25.44 -11.94 -20.90
N GLY A 267 -25.51 -13.02 -20.13
CA GLY A 267 -26.07 -14.28 -20.62
C GLY A 267 -26.04 -15.39 -19.58
N SER A 268 -26.59 -15.15 -18.39
CA SER A 268 -26.94 -16.21 -17.42
C SER A 268 -27.91 -15.66 -16.37
N SER A 269 -29.16 -15.44 -16.75
CA SER A 269 -30.29 -15.40 -15.82
C SER A 269 -31.55 -15.80 -16.57
N ILE A 270 -31.59 -17.08 -16.99
CA ILE A 270 -32.84 -17.81 -17.11
C ILE A 270 -32.82 -18.79 -15.94
N ILE A 271 -33.46 -18.41 -14.84
CA ILE A 271 -34.07 -19.35 -13.91
C ILE A 271 -35.53 -18.93 -13.85
N ASN A 272 -36.37 -19.89 -14.27
CA ASN A 272 -37.82 -19.90 -14.11
C ASN A 272 -38.19 -19.63 -12.64
N ASP A 273 -39.28 -18.91 -12.42
CA ASP A 273 -40.19 -19.23 -11.33
C ASP A 273 -41.62 -19.05 -11.86
N GLY A 274 -42.31 -20.19 -11.94
CA GLY A 274 -43.74 -20.28 -11.70
C GLY A 274 -43.97 -20.71 -10.25
#